data_AF-A0A6C0FDH0-F1
#
_entry.id   AF-A0A6C0FDH0-F1
#
_cell.length_a   1.000
_cell.length_b   1.000
_cell.length_c   1.000
_cell.angle_alpha   90.00
_cell.angle_beta   90.00
_cell.angle_gamma   90.00
#
_symmetry.space_group_name_H-M   'P 1'
#
loop_
_entity.id
_entity.type
_entity.pdbx_description
1 polymer ?
#
loop_
_entity_poly.entity_id
_entity_poly.type
_entity_poly.pdbx_seq_one_letter_code
_entity_poly.pdbx_strand_id
1 'polypeptide(L)'
;MNKLPKDLIYNHIVPFTYQLQDKNHLLDIRSFVSDYNILEHFYFCNYSSIILLNDLQIFIYDSNKYIFSRFKKMKNKTKLQVCHYEISFFDNKTNNTDRKVKLLWGILTPFERTCFINKFIIDKFDI
;
A
#
# COMPACT_ATOMS: atom_id res chain seq x y z
N MET A 1 23.76 2.25 19.77
CA MET A 1 22.97 1.46 18.81
C MET A 1 22.88 0.02 19.30
N ASN A 2 21.69 -0.45 19.65
CA ASN A 2 21.49 -1.82 20.10
C ASN A 2 21.54 -2.75 18.88
N LYS A 3 22.58 -3.60 18.80
CA LYS A 3 22.66 -4.64 17.75
C LYS A 3 21.64 -5.73 18.06
N LEU A 4 21.04 -6.32 17.02
CA LEU A 4 20.23 -7.51 17.20
C LEU A 4 21.09 -8.65 17.80
N PRO A 5 20.55 -9.42 18.76
CA PRO A 5 21.20 -10.63 19.27
C PRO A 5 21.61 -11.57 18.13
N LYS A 6 22.84 -12.09 18.20
CA LYS A 6 23.37 -13.00 17.17
C LYS A 6 22.51 -14.26 16.99
N ASP A 7 21.97 -14.79 18.07
CA ASP A 7 21.14 -15.99 18.03
C ASP A 7 19.86 -15.77 17.23
N LEU A 8 19.24 -14.59 17.32
CA LEU A 8 18.08 -14.25 16.49
C LEU A 8 18.47 -14.19 15.00
N ILE A 9 19.63 -13.64 14.68
CA ILE A 9 20.11 -13.54 13.31
C ILE A 9 20.34 -14.93 12.74
N TYR A 10 21.15 -15.76 13.41
CA TYR A 10 21.52 -17.08 12.90
C TYR A 10 20.36 -18.07 12.86
N ASN A 11 19.46 -18.05 13.85
CA ASN A 11 18.41 -19.05 13.95
C ASN A 11 17.10 -18.63 13.27
N HIS A 12 16.85 -17.33 13.11
CA HIS A 12 15.55 -16.84 12.64
C HIS A 12 15.60 -15.84 11.47
N ILE A 13 16.78 -15.41 11.01
CA ILE A 13 16.91 -14.53 9.84
C ILE A 13 17.67 -15.24 8.72
N VAL A 14 18.90 -15.70 9.01
CA VAL A 14 19.81 -16.36 8.05
C VAL A 14 19.17 -17.58 7.35
N PRO A 15 18.38 -18.45 8.00
CA PRO A 15 17.78 -19.58 7.29
C PRO A 15 16.85 -19.14 6.14
N PHE A 16 16.16 -18.02 6.32
CA PHE A 16 15.25 -17.48 5.31
C PHE A 16 15.99 -16.78 4.16
N THR A 17 17.27 -16.41 4.32
CA THR A 17 18.06 -15.80 3.23
C THR A 17 18.48 -16.82 2.17
N TYR A 18 18.51 -18.10 2.51
CA TYR A 18 18.83 -19.19 1.58
C TYR A 18 17.60 -19.91 1.01
N GLN A 19 16.41 -19.61 1.55
CA GLN A 19 15.16 -20.18 1.05
C GLN A 19 14.73 -19.46 -0.23
N LEU A 20 14.36 -20.25 -1.24
CA LEU A 20 13.79 -19.73 -2.47
C LEU A 20 12.50 -18.98 -2.13
N GLN A 21 12.51 -17.68 -2.38
CA GLN A 21 11.33 -16.84 -2.18
C GLN A 21 10.31 -17.12 -3.29
N ASP A 22 9.05 -17.01 -2.94
CA ASP A 22 7.97 -17.12 -3.92
C ASP A 22 8.14 -16.04 -5.02
N LYS A 23 7.98 -16.47 -6.28
CA LYS A 23 8.21 -15.59 -7.43
C LYS A 23 7.26 -14.40 -7.42
N ASN A 24 6.00 -14.60 -7.00
CA ASN A 24 5.02 -13.53 -6.97
C ASN A 24 5.36 -12.49 -5.89
N HIS A 25 5.80 -12.94 -4.71
CA HIS A 25 6.33 -12.04 -3.67
C HIS A 25 7.52 -11.21 -4.15
N LEU A 26 8.48 -11.84 -4.84
CA LEU A 26 9.64 -11.12 -5.38
C LEU A 26 9.25 -10.09 -6.43
N LEU A 27 8.28 -10.42 -7.29
CA LEU A 27 7.75 -9.48 -8.28
C LEU A 27 7.12 -8.26 -7.60
N ASP A 28 6.30 -8.46 -6.57
CA ASP A 28 5.66 -7.39 -5.81
C ASP A 28 6.70 -6.44 -5.18
N ILE A 29 7.68 -7.00 -4.47
CA ILE A 29 8.77 -6.22 -3.84
C ILE A 29 9.52 -5.38 -4.88
N ARG A 30 9.84 -5.96 -6.04
CA ARG A 30 10.60 -5.29 -7.10
C ARG A 30 9.78 -4.20 -7.78
N SER A 31 8.50 -4.47 -8.09
CA SER A 31 7.64 -3.50 -8.76
C SER A 31 7.21 -2.38 -7.81
N PHE A 32 7.18 -2.62 -6.50
CA PHE A 32 6.73 -1.62 -5.53
C PHE A 32 7.43 -0.28 -5.68
N VAL A 33 8.75 -0.29 -5.82
CA VAL A 33 9.55 0.94 -5.95
C VAL A 33 9.26 1.65 -7.27
N SER A 34 9.24 0.93 -8.39
CA SER A 34 8.93 1.54 -9.69
C SER A 34 7.53 2.13 -9.73
N ASP A 35 6.55 1.40 -9.21
CA ASP A 35 5.14 1.80 -9.25
C ASP A 35 4.90 3.00 -8.32
N TYR A 36 5.56 3.04 -7.15
CA TYR A 36 5.49 4.19 -6.26
C TYR A 36 6.20 5.42 -6.84
N ASN A 37 7.33 5.24 -7.52
CA ASN A 37 8.00 6.34 -8.20
C ASN A 37 7.09 6.99 -9.25
N ILE A 38 6.28 6.21 -9.99
CA ILE A 38 5.29 6.78 -10.93
C ILE A 38 4.31 7.71 -10.20
N LEU A 39 3.80 7.30 -9.02
CA LEU A 39 2.95 8.16 -8.20
C LEU A 39 3.70 9.41 -7.74
N GLU A 40 4.97 9.26 -7.33
CA GLU A 40 5.79 10.39 -6.90
C GLU A 40 5.91 11.44 -8.00
N HIS A 41 6.27 11.04 -9.21
CA HIS A 41 6.42 11.95 -10.33
C HIS A 41 5.09 12.61 -10.74
N PHE A 42 3.99 11.85 -10.79
CA PHE A 42 2.71 12.40 -11.26
C PHE A 42 2.04 13.32 -10.21
N TYR A 43 2.02 12.92 -8.95
CA TYR A 43 1.29 13.62 -7.90
C TYR A 43 2.13 14.64 -7.12
N PHE A 44 3.45 14.46 -7.00
CA PHE A 44 4.30 15.38 -6.22
C PHE A 44 4.90 16.51 -7.05
N CYS A 45 4.90 16.42 -8.39
CA CYS A 45 5.15 17.60 -9.22
C CYS A 45 4.02 18.64 -9.11
N ASN A 46 2.80 18.22 -8.75
CA ASN A 46 1.60 19.06 -8.79
C ASN A 46 0.98 19.37 -7.42
N TYR A 47 1.70 19.12 -6.31
CA TYR A 47 1.22 19.31 -4.92
C TYR A 47 -0.21 18.81 -4.69
N SER A 48 -0.35 17.55 -4.26
CA SER A 48 -0.93 17.28 -2.94
C SER A 48 -1.11 15.78 -2.74
N SER A 49 -0.42 15.22 -1.76
CA SER A 49 -0.68 13.88 -1.22
C SER A 49 -2.16 13.67 -0.85
N ILE A 50 -2.92 14.76 -0.64
CA ILE A 50 -4.36 14.73 -0.38
C ILE A 50 -5.13 14.35 -1.64
N ILE A 51 -4.73 14.83 -2.83
CA ILE A 51 -5.34 14.44 -4.10
C ILE A 51 -5.09 12.95 -4.36
N LEU A 52 -3.85 12.50 -4.18
CA LEU A 52 -3.52 11.07 -4.27
C LEU A 52 -4.32 10.23 -3.26
N LEU A 53 -4.48 10.72 -2.01
CA LEU A 53 -5.29 10.04 -1.01
C LEU A 53 -6.78 9.96 -1.42
N ASN A 54 -7.31 11.01 -2.06
CA ASN A 54 -8.69 11.02 -2.57
C ASN A 54 -8.87 10.04 -3.73
N ASP A 55 -7.96 10.03 -4.70
CA ASP A 55 -8.00 9.11 -5.83
C ASP A 55 -7.90 7.66 -5.35
N LEU A 56 -7.01 7.38 -4.40
CA LEU A 56 -6.90 6.06 -3.76
C LEU A 56 -8.21 5.67 -3.04
N GLN A 57 -8.84 6.61 -2.35
CA GLN A 57 -10.13 6.35 -1.70
C GLN A 57 -11.21 5.97 -2.72
N ILE A 58 -11.32 6.73 -3.82
CA ILE A 58 -12.27 6.43 -4.91
C ILE A 58 -11.99 5.06 -5.50
N PHE A 59 -10.72 4.77 -5.82
CA PHE A 59 -10.32 3.48 -6.36
C PHE A 59 -10.67 2.32 -5.44
N ILE A 60 -10.45 2.46 -4.13
CA ILE A 60 -10.74 1.41 -3.15
C ILE A 60 -12.24 1.12 -3.09
N TYR A 61 -13.09 2.16 -3.10
CA TYR A 61 -14.53 1.97 -3.09
C TYR A 61 -15.05 1.30 -4.37
N ASP A 62 -14.46 1.59 -5.52
CA ASP A 62 -14.83 0.99 -6.81
C ASP A 62 -14.34 -0.46 -6.95
N SER A 63 -13.12 -0.75 -6.49
CA SER A 63 -12.45 -2.03 -6.74
C SER A 63 -12.73 -3.07 -5.65
N ASN A 64 -12.60 -2.71 -4.37
CA ASN A 64 -12.69 -3.65 -3.26
C ASN A 64 -12.97 -2.94 -1.92
N LYS A 65 -14.27 -2.87 -1.58
CA LYS A 65 -14.78 -2.27 -0.33
C LYS A 65 -14.26 -2.92 0.97
N TYR A 66 -13.50 -4.01 0.90
CA TYR A 66 -12.96 -4.70 2.08
C TYR A 66 -11.43 -4.73 2.11
N ILE A 67 -10.75 -3.84 1.38
CA ILE A 67 -9.28 -3.85 1.32
C ILE A 67 -8.63 -3.68 2.70
N PHE A 68 -9.26 -2.93 3.61
CA PHE A 68 -8.82 -2.74 4.99
C PHE A 68 -8.82 -4.03 5.81
N SER A 69 -9.56 -5.07 5.41
CA SER A 69 -9.50 -6.38 6.06
C SER A 69 -8.13 -7.06 5.93
N ARG A 70 -7.32 -6.65 4.93
CA ARG A 70 -5.96 -7.16 4.72
C ARG A 70 -4.97 -6.67 5.78
N PHE A 71 -5.28 -5.59 6.51
CA PHE A 71 -4.42 -5.15 7.59
C PHE A 71 -4.30 -6.23 8.68
N LYS A 72 -3.07 -6.51 9.12
CA LYS A 72 -2.82 -7.49 10.20
C LYS A 72 -3.65 -7.20 11.47
N LYS A 73 -3.86 -5.91 11.79
CA LYS A 73 -4.70 -5.45 12.90
C LYS A 73 -6.18 -5.86 12.77
N MET A 74 -6.64 -6.12 11.55
CA MET A 74 -8.04 -6.43 11.21
C MET A 74 -8.34 -7.93 11.06
N LYS A 75 -7.33 -8.82 11.18
CA LYS A 75 -7.47 -10.27 10.94
C LYS A 75 -8.60 -10.95 11.71
N ASN A 76 -8.98 -10.43 12.88
CA ASN A 76 -10.04 -10.99 13.74
C ASN A 76 -11.18 -9.98 14.00
N LYS A 77 -11.38 -9.01 13.10
CA LYS A 77 -12.40 -7.97 13.25
C LYS A 77 -13.62 -8.29 12.39
N THR A 78 -14.80 -7.93 12.89
CA THR A 78 -16.03 -8.09 12.10
C THR A 78 -16.03 -7.12 10.92
N LYS A 79 -16.82 -7.40 9.87
CA LYS A 79 -16.95 -6.49 8.72
C LYS A 79 -17.35 -5.08 9.15
N LEU A 80 -18.28 -4.96 10.11
CA LEU A 80 -18.70 -3.68 10.68
C LEU A 80 -17.54 -2.92 11.33
N GLN A 81 -16.68 -3.61 12.08
CA GLN A 81 -15.48 -3.00 12.68
C GLN A 81 -14.47 -2.53 11.61
N VAL A 82 -14.31 -3.28 10.52
CA VAL A 82 -13.47 -2.88 9.39
C VAL A 82 -14.03 -1.63 8.71
N CYS A 83 -15.35 -1.57 8.47
CA CYS A 83 -16.00 -0.38 7.92
C CYS A 83 -15.84 0.85 8.82
N HIS A 84 -16.02 0.71 10.14
CA HIS A 84 -15.79 1.82 11.07
C HIS A 84 -14.34 2.30 11.05
N TYR A 85 -13.38 1.38 10.94
CA TYR A 85 -11.98 1.73 10.81
C TYR A 85 -11.70 2.49 9.50
N GLU A 86 -12.26 2.05 8.39
CA GLU A 86 -12.14 2.71 7.09
C GLU A 86 -12.69 4.14 7.11
N ILE A 87 -13.90 4.34 7.66
CA ILE A 87 -14.50 5.68 7.82
C ILE A 87 -13.55 6.57 8.64
N SER A 88 -13.10 6.08 9.80
CA SER A 88 -12.16 6.80 10.67
C SER A 88 -10.81 7.08 9.99
N PHE A 89 -10.35 6.17 9.12
CA PHE A 89 -9.10 6.33 8.38
C PHE A 89 -9.16 7.51 7.41
N PHE A 90 -10.30 7.74 6.77
CA PHE A 90 -10.48 8.83 5.80
C PHE A 90 -11.08 10.12 6.37
N ASP A 91 -11.56 10.12 7.62
CA ASP A 91 -12.23 11.26 8.25
C ASP A 91 -11.37 12.53 8.32
N ASN A 92 -10.08 12.38 8.68
CA ASN A 92 -9.13 13.49 8.69
C ASN A 92 -8.05 13.30 7.61
N LYS A 93 -8.25 13.89 6.43
CA LYS A 93 -7.33 13.74 5.28
C LYS A 93 -6.07 14.60 5.36
N THR A 94 -6.03 15.61 6.21
CA THR A 94 -4.89 16.55 6.33
C THR A 94 -3.82 16.04 7.30
N ASN A 95 -4.20 15.19 8.25
CA ASN A 95 -3.26 14.61 9.20
C ASN A 95 -2.60 13.34 8.67
N ASN A 96 -1.27 13.28 8.70
CA ASN A 96 -0.45 12.12 8.33
C ASN A 96 -0.76 11.57 6.92
N THR A 97 -1.11 12.44 5.96
CA THR A 97 -1.55 12.06 4.62
C THR A 97 -0.56 11.15 3.91
N ASP A 98 0.73 11.47 3.93
CA ASP A 98 1.77 10.64 3.29
C ASP A 98 1.84 9.23 3.88
N ARG A 99 1.69 9.13 5.20
CA ARG A 99 1.66 7.83 5.89
C ARG A 99 0.42 7.04 5.47
N LYS A 100 -0.73 7.71 5.33
CA LYS A 100 -1.96 7.07 4.86
C LYS A 100 -1.81 6.56 3.43
N VAL A 101 -1.27 7.39 2.53
CA VAL A 101 -0.96 7.01 1.15
C VAL A 101 -0.04 5.80 1.12
N LYS A 102 1.09 5.83 1.84
CA LYS A 102 2.05 4.71 1.89
C LYS A 102 1.40 3.43 2.44
N LEU A 103 0.55 3.54 3.47
CA LEU A 103 -0.18 2.40 4.01
C LEU A 103 -1.18 1.84 3.00
N LEU A 104 -1.96 2.67 2.34
CA LEU A 104 -2.93 2.23 1.33
C LEU A 104 -2.22 1.60 0.13
N TRP A 105 -1.18 2.25 -0.38
CA TRP A 105 -0.39 1.72 -1.47
C TRP A 105 0.22 0.36 -1.14
N GLY A 106 0.73 0.21 0.09
CA GLY A 106 1.31 -1.04 0.59
C GLY A 106 0.34 -2.20 0.80
N ILE A 107 -0.98 -1.97 0.83
CA ILE A 107 -1.97 -3.05 0.92
C ILE A 107 -2.56 -3.46 -0.43
N LEU A 108 -2.33 -2.66 -1.47
CA LEU A 108 -2.73 -3.00 -2.83
C LEU A 108 -1.80 -4.10 -3.36
N THR A 109 -2.40 -5.10 -3.99
CA THR A 109 -1.66 -6.09 -4.79
C THR A 109 -1.01 -5.41 -6.00
N PRO A 110 0.04 -6.01 -6.60
CA PRO A 110 0.63 -5.51 -7.84
C PRO A 110 -0.41 -5.22 -8.92
N PHE A 111 -1.39 -6.12 -9.10
CA PHE A 111 -2.46 -5.95 -10.07
C PHE A 111 -3.33 -4.71 -9.78
N GLU A 112 -3.77 -4.53 -8.54
CA GLU A 112 -4.54 -3.36 -8.14
C GLU A 112 -3.74 -2.05 -8.29
N ARG A 113 -2.42 -2.08 -8.04
CA ARG A 113 -1.53 -0.93 -8.26
C ARG A 113 -1.46 -0.57 -9.75
N THR A 114 -1.32 -1.57 -10.63
CA THR A 114 -1.39 -1.36 -12.09
C THR A 114 -2.74 -0.80 -12.51
N CYS A 115 -3.85 -1.34 -12.02
CA CYS A 115 -5.19 -0.84 -12.34
C CYS A 115 -5.38 0.62 -11.88
N PHE A 116 -4.86 0.98 -10.70
CA PHE A 116 -4.88 2.35 -10.22
C PHE A 116 -4.11 3.29 -11.16
N ILE A 117 -2.88 2.93 -11.53
CA ILE A 117 -2.02 3.74 -12.41
C ILE A 117 -2.71 3.93 -13.76
N ASN A 118 -3.25 2.87 -14.37
CA ASN A 118 -3.94 2.98 -15.65
C ASN A 118 -5.12 3.96 -15.54
N LYS A 119 -6.02 3.74 -14.58
CA LYS A 119 -7.25 4.53 -14.43
C LYS A 119 -7.02 6.00 -14.07
N PHE A 120 -6.06 6.29 -13.18
CA PHE A 120 -5.92 7.63 -12.60
C PHE A 120 -4.74 8.44 -13.16
N ILE A 121 -3.82 7.81 -13.87
CA ILE A 121 -2.65 8.47 -14.45
C ILE A 121 -2.68 8.36 -15.97
N ILE A 122 -2.68 7.15 -16.54
CA ILE A 122 -2.50 6.95 -17.98
C ILE A 122 -3.72 7.40 -18.77
N ASP A 123 -4.93 6.98 -18.38
CA ASP A 123 -6.18 7.31 -19.08
C ASP A 123 -6.45 8.83 -19.16
N LYS A 124 -5.77 9.66 -18.33
CA LYS A 124 -5.85 11.12 -18.40
C LYS A 124 -5.04 11.74 -19.54
N PHE A 125 -4.09 11.01 -20.11
CA PHE A 125 -3.22 11.48 -21.20
C PHE A 125 -3.64 10.97 -22.59
N ASP A 126 -4.57 10.02 -22.67
CA ASP A 126 -5.10 9.48 -23.94
C ASP A 126 -6.29 10.31 -24.48
N ILE A 127 -6.31 11.63 -24.21
CA ILE A 127 -7.30 12.59 -24.73
C ILE A 127 -6.71 13.42 -25.86
#